data_AF-A0A2N5XMW1-F1
#
_entry.id   AF-A0A2N5XMW1-F1
#
_cell.length_a   1.000
_cell.length_b   1.000
_cell.length_c   1.000
_cell.angle_alpha   90.00
_cell.angle_beta   90.00
_cell.angle_gamma   90.00
#
_symmetry.space_group_name_H-M   'P 1'
#
loop_
_entity.id
_entity.type
_entity.pdbx_description
1 polymer ?
#
loop_
_entity_poly.entity_id
_entity_poly.type
_entity_poly.pdbx_seq_one_letter_code
_entity_poly.pdbx_strand_id
1 'polypeptide(L)'
;NEKRDEGKSELTIASADLTSSGLNLSDATSLSSDEANEKLDALSESLSTLRTQGSTFGSNLNTVKIRQDFTKDSINTLQTGADSLVLADTNEEGANMLALQTRQSLSTTALSLASSADQAVLSFLR
;
A
#
# COMPACT_ATOMS: atom_id res chain seq x y z
N ASN A 1 -9.68 -5.75 15.96
CA ASN A 1 -10.19 -6.75 14.99
C ASN A 1 -11.34 -6.12 14.23
N GLU A 2 -11.01 -5.59 13.06
CA GLU A 2 -11.65 -4.45 12.40
C GLU A 2 -13.10 -4.72 12.00
N LYS A 3 -13.97 -3.78 12.39
CA LYS A 3 -15.38 -3.77 12.02
C LYS A 3 -15.49 -3.43 10.53
N ARG A 4 -16.04 -4.37 9.77
CA ARG A 4 -16.39 -4.23 8.36
C ARG A 4 -17.65 -3.34 8.20
N ASP A 5 -17.53 -2.03 8.37
CA ASP A 5 -18.67 -1.08 8.33
C ASP A 5 -19.19 -0.77 6.89
N GLU A 6 -20.30 -0.01 6.78
CA GLU A 6 -21.02 0.35 5.54
C GLU A 6 -20.25 1.26 4.56
N GLY A 7 -19.16 1.90 5.01
CA GLY A 7 -18.34 2.83 4.21
C GLY A 7 -17.18 2.18 3.42
N LYS A 8 -17.35 0.97 2.86
CA LYS A 8 -16.26 0.31 2.11
C LYS A 8 -16.13 0.82 0.69
N SER A 9 -14.88 1.01 0.26
CA SER A 9 -14.55 1.17 -1.16
C SER A 9 -14.50 -0.19 -1.85
N GLU A 10 -15.66 -0.81 -2.04
CA GLU A 10 -15.80 -2.12 -2.67
C GLU A 10 -15.98 -1.98 -4.19
N LEU A 11 -15.21 -2.75 -4.97
CA LEU A 11 -15.44 -2.88 -6.41
C LEU A 11 -16.20 -4.19 -6.64
N THR A 12 -17.49 -4.09 -6.96
CA THR A 12 -18.29 -5.25 -7.35
C THR A 12 -18.21 -5.43 -8.86
N ILE A 13 -17.68 -6.58 -9.30
CA ILE A 13 -17.70 -6.96 -10.71
C ILE A 13 -18.84 -7.97 -10.88
N ALA A 14 -19.96 -7.50 -11.43
CA ALA A 14 -21.10 -8.37 -11.72
C ALA A 14 -20.75 -9.36 -12.83
N SER A 15 -21.20 -10.61 -12.67
CA SER A 15 -21.17 -11.60 -13.75
C SER A 15 -22.22 -11.25 -14.80
N ALA A 16 -21.90 -11.49 -16.07
CA ALA A 16 -22.85 -11.46 -17.18
C ALA A 16 -22.97 -12.87 -17.77
N ASP A 17 -24.19 -13.30 -18.05
CA ASP A 17 -24.42 -14.53 -18.81
C ASP A 17 -24.20 -14.24 -20.30
N LEU A 18 -23.06 -14.70 -20.81
CA LEU A 18 -22.65 -14.53 -22.20
C LEU A 18 -22.84 -15.82 -23.02
N THR A 19 -23.65 -16.76 -22.51
CA THR A 19 -24.07 -17.95 -23.27
C THR A 19 -25.14 -17.58 -24.30
N SER A 20 -25.49 -18.53 -25.18
CA SER A 20 -26.59 -18.33 -26.13
C SER A 20 -27.90 -17.97 -25.44
N SER A 21 -28.20 -18.57 -24.28
CA SER A 21 -29.39 -18.24 -23.50
C SER A 21 -29.35 -16.82 -22.95
N GLY A 22 -28.22 -16.40 -22.37
CA GLY A 22 -28.05 -15.03 -21.83
C GLY A 22 -28.05 -13.94 -22.90
N LEU A 23 -27.63 -14.29 -24.13
CA LEU A 23 -27.60 -13.40 -25.28
C LEU A 23 -28.86 -13.47 -26.14
N ASN A 24 -29.88 -14.25 -25.74
CA ASN A 24 -31.11 -14.48 -26.51
C ASN A 24 -30.88 -15.05 -27.92
N LEU A 25 -29.79 -15.80 -28.10
CA LEU A 25 -29.48 -16.52 -29.33
C LEU A 25 -30.17 -17.88 -29.32
N SER A 26 -30.87 -18.17 -30.41
CA SER A 26 -31.54 -19.46 -30.63
C SER A 26 -31.20 -19.99 -32.01
N ASP A 27 -31.19 -21.32 -32.15
CA ASP A 27 -30.92 -21.97 -33.43
C ASP A 27 -31.97 -21.56 -34.48
N ALA A 28 -31.53 -21.52 -35.75
CA ALA A 28 -32.44 -21.35 -36.87
C ALA A 28 -33.17 -22.67 -37.14
N THR A 29 -34.48 -22.60 -37.34
CA THR A 29 -35.36 -23.73 -37.65
C THR A 29 -35.57 -23.91 -39.15
N SER A 30 -35.54 -22.80 -39.89
CA SER A 30 -35.45 -22.72 -41.34
C SER A 30 -34.38 -21.71 -41.75
N LEU A 31 -34.12 -21.58 -43.05
CA LEU A 31 -33.32 -20.49 -43.61
C LEU A 31 -34.15 -19.65 -44.58
N SER A 32 -35.42 -19.42 -44.22
CA SER A 32 -36.23 -18.42 -44.91
C SER A 32 -35.57 -17.05 -44.80
N SER A 33 -35.84 -16.17 -45.76
CA SER A 33 -35.25 -14.83 -45.75
C SER A 33 -35.61 -14.04 -44.49
N ASP A 34 -36.82 -14.24 -43.96
CA ASP A 34 -37.30 -13.53 -42.77
C ASP A 34 -36.57 -14.03 -41.52
N GLU A 35 -36.52 -15.34 -41.28
CA GLU A 35 -35.81 -15.91 -40.12
C GLU A 35 -34.31 -15.59 -40.18
N ALA A 36 -33.68 -15.64 -41.37
CA ALA A 36 -32.28 -15.30 -41.53
C ALA A 36 -32.00 -13.84 -41.10
N ASN A 37 -32.88 -12.90 -41.46
CA ASN A 37 -32.75 -11.50 -41.04
C ASN A 37 -32.93 -11.34 -39.52
N GLU A 38 -33.93 -12.00 -38.92
CA GLU A 38 -34.14 -11.98 -37.47
C GLU A 38 -32.92 -12.51 -36.70
N LYS A 39 -32.29 -13.59 -37.17
CA LYS A 39 -31.08 -14.14 -36.54
C LYS A 39 -29.86 -13.22 -36.70
N LEU A 40 -29.74 -12.53 -37.84
CA LEU A 40 -28.69 -11.53 -38.05
C LEU A 40 -28.83 -10.33 -37.11
N ASP A 41 -30.07 -9.88 -36.87
CA ASP A 41 -30.35 -8.82 -35.92
C ASP A 41 -30.01 -9.26 -34.48
N ALA A 42 -30.43 -10.46 -34.07
CA ALA A 42 -30.10 -11.03 -32.76
C ALA A 42 -28.58 -11.19 -32.55
N LEU A 43 -27.84 -11.63 -33.57
CA LEU A 43 -26.37 -11.71 -33.53
C LEU A 43 -25.72 -10.33 -33.42
N SER A 44 -26.27 -9.33 -34.11
CA SER A 44 -25.78 -7.95 -34.07
C SER A 44 -25.97 -7.33 -32.68
N GLU A 45 -27.12 -7.55 -32.06
CA GLU A 45 -27.40 -7.12 -30.69
C GLU A 45 -26.52 -7.85 -29.67
N SER A 46 -26.35 -9.17 -29.82
CA SER A 46 -25.44 -9.97 -28.99
C SER A 46 -24.00 -9.47 -29.05
N LEU A 47 -23.52 -9.11 -30.25
CA LEU A 47 -22.19 -8.54 -30.43
C LEU A 47 -22.05 -7.17 -29.76
N SER A 48 -23.10 -6.33 -29.81
CA SER A 48 -23.13 -5.05 -29.10
C SER A 48 -23.05 -5.24 -27.58
N THR A 49 -23.79 -6.21 -27.05
CA THR A 49 -23.77 -6.60 -25.63
C THR A 49 -22.38 -7.06 -25.21
N LEU A 50 -21.74 -7.95 -26.00
CA LEU A 50 -20.39 -8.44 -25.73
C LEU A 50 -19.35 -7.30 -25.72
N ARG A 51 -19.44 -6.34 -26.65
CA ARG A 51 -18.55 -5.17 -26.69
C ARG A 51 -18.74 -4.28 -25.47
N THR A 52 -19.98 -4.04 -25.06
CA THR A 52 -20.31 -3.27 -23.86
C THR A 52 -19.74 -3.93 -22.62
N GLN A 53 -19.99 -5.23 -22.45
CA GLN A 53 -19.48 -5.99 -21.32
C GLN A 53 -17.94 -6.02 -21.29
N GLY A 54 -17.30 -6.18 -22.45
CA GLY A 54 -15.84 -6.10 -22.59
C GLY A 54 -15.28 -4.74 -22.16
N SER A 55 -15.96 -3.65 -22.55
CA SER A 55 -15.59 -2.29 -22.11
C SER A 55 -15.72 -2.13 -20.59
N THR A 56 -16.80 -2.65 -19.99
CA THR A 56 -16.98 -2.65 -18.53
C THR A 56 -15.87 -3.41 -17.82
N PHE A 57 -15.52 -4.61 -18.30
CA PHE A 57 -14.40 -5.38 -17.75
C PHE A 57 -13.06 -4.66 -17.91
N GLY A 58 -12.83 -4.00 -19.05
CA GLY A 58 -11.63 -3.17 -19.27
C GLY A 58 -11.51 -2.02 -18.27
N SER A 59 -12.60 -1.29 -18.03
CA SER A 59 -12.63 -0.22 -17.03
C SER A 59 -12.41 -0.75 -15.61
N ASN A 60 -13.05 -1.87 -15.25
CA ASN A 60 -12.86 -2.51 -13.95
C ASN A 60 -11.40 -2.96 -13.75
N LEU A 61 -10.78 -3.55 -14.77
CA LEU A 61 -9.37 -3.95 -14.72
C LEU A 61 -8.46 -2.73 -14.52
N ASN A 62 -8.75 -1.62 -15.19
CA ASN A 62 -7.99 -0.38 -15.00
C ASN A 62 -8.10 0.13 -13.56
N THR A 63 -9.31 0.12 -12.97
CA THR A 63 -9.51 0.46 -11.56
C THR A 63 -8.72 -0.47 -10.63
N VAL A 64 -8.72 -1.77 -10.88
CA VAL A 64 -7.95 -2.74 -10.08
C VAL A 64 -6.45 -2.45 -10.17
N LYS A 65 -5.93 -2.19 -11.37
CA LYS A 65 -4.51 -1.84 -11.57
C LYS A 65 -4.12 -0.57 -10.80
N ILE A 66 -4.91 0.49 -10.93
CA ILE A 66 -4.67 1.75 -10.21
C ILE A 66 -4.63 1.52 -8.69
N ARG A 67 -5.57 0.72 -8.16
CA ARG A 67 -5.59 0.39 -6.72
C ARG A 67 -4.37 -0.43 -6.32
N GLN A 68 -3.96 -1.39 -7.14
CA GLN A 68 -2.77 -2.20 -6.91
C GLN A 68 -1.51 -1.33 -6.84
N ASP A 69 -1.33 -0.44 -7.80
CA ASP A 69 -0.18 0.46 -7.87
C ASP A 69 -0.15 1.41 -6.66
N PHE A 70 -1.28 2.06 -6.37
CA PHE A 70 -1.42 2.91 -5.18
C PHE A 70 -1.09 2.17 -3.88
N THR A 71 -1.57 0.94 -3.71
CA THR A 71 -1.26 0.13 -2.53
C THR A 71 0.23 -0.21 -2.46
N LYS A 72 0.86 -0.53 -3.59
CA LYS A 72 2.30 -0.82 -3.63
C LYS A 72 3.13 0.40 -3.27
N ASP A 73 2.78 1.56 -3.82
CA ASP A 73 3.47 2.82 -3.52
C ASP A 73 3.26 3.26 -2.07
N SER A 74 2.06 3.03 -1.54
CA SER A 74 1.76 3.25 -0.12
C SER A 74 2.61 2.34 0.77
N ILE A 75 2.74 1.06 0.44
CA ILE A 75 3.61 0.12 1.17
C ILE A 75 5.06 0.59 1.13
N ASN A 76 5.59 0.95 -0.04
CA ASN A 76 6.97 1.44 -0.17
C ASN A 76 7.21 2.71 0.66
N THR A 77 6.25 3.63 0.65
CA THR A 77 6.32 4.88 1.44
C THR A 77 6.31 4.58 2.93
N LEU A 78 5.40 3.71 3.38
CA LEU A 78 5.30 3.31 4.80
C LEU A 78 6.55 2.56 5.26
N GLN A 79 7.12 1.70 4.42
CA GLN A 79 8.36 0.99 4.74
C GLN A 79 9.53 1.97 4.89
N THR A 80 9.69 2.89 3.93
CA THR A 80 10.74 3.93 4.01
C THR A 80 10.56 4.83 5.24
N GLY A 81 9.31 5.20 5.55
CA GLY A 81 8.97 5.97 6.74
C GLY A 81 9.31 5.22 8.03
N ALA A 82 8.97 3.93 8.11
CA ALA A 82 9.30 3.08 9.25
C ALA A 82 10.82 2.95 9.43
N ASP A 83 11.57 2.68 8.36
CA ASP A 83 13.03 2.59 8.39
C ASP A 83 13.65 3.92 8.86
N SER A 84 13.12 5.06 8.40
CA SER A 84 13.59 6.39 8.83
C SER A 84 13.32 6.64 10.31
N LEU A 85 12.19 6.19 10.85
CA LEU A 85 11.87 6.31 12.28
C LEU A 85 12.77 5.43 13.14
N VAL A 86 13.06 4.19 12.71
CA VAL A 86 13.98 3.27 13.41
C VAL A 86 15.41 3.81 13.38
N LEU A 87 15.85 4.34 12.23
CA LEU A 87 17.17 4.95 12.11
C LEU A 87 17.29 6.24 12.94
N ALA A 88 16.21 7.04 13.01
CA ALA A 88 16.15 8.22 13.86
C ALA A 88 16.27 7.86 15.35
N ASP A 89 15.57 6.82 15.81
CA ASP A 89 15.68 6.31 17.19
C ASP A 89 17.13 5.87 17.51
N THR A 90 17.76 5.13 16.59
CA THR A 90 19.18 4.73 16.72
C THR A 90 20.13 5.94 16.80
N ASN A 91 19.87 7.00 16.01
CA ASN A 91 20.66 8.24 16.06
C ASN A 91 20.49 8.97 17.40
N GLU A 92 19.27 9.02 17.95
CA GLU A 92 19.00 9.61 19.25
C GLU A 92 19.68 8.83 20.38
N GLU A 93 19.55 7.50 20.37
CA GLU A 93 20.21 6.63 21.33
C GLU A 93 21.75 6.74 21.25
N GLY A 94 22.30 6.83 20.03
CA GLY A 94 23.73 7.06 19.78
C GLY A 94 24.23 8.42 20.29
N ALA A 95 23.47 9.49 20.06
CA ALA A 95 23.79 10.82 20.58
C ALA A 95 23.74 10.85 22.11
N ASN A 96 22.75 10.18 22.71
CA ASN A 96 22.64 10.04 24.16
C ASN A 96 23.81 9.25 24.75
N MET A 97 24.21 8.14 24.10
CA MET A 97 25.38 7.35 24.50
C MET A 97 26.67 8.20 24.45
N LEU A 98 26.88 8.97 23.39
CA LEU A 98 28.05 9.85 23.27
C LEU A 98 28.03 10.93 24.35
N ALA A 99 26.88 11.58 24.56
CA ALA A 99 26.73 12.57 25.62
C ALA A 99 27.02 11.97 27.01
N LEU A 100 26.57 10.73 27.25
CA LEU A 100 26.87 10.00 28.48
C LEU A 100 28.37 9.69 28.63
N GLN A 101 29.05 9.29 27.55
CA GLN A 101 30.50 9.08 27.55
C GLN A 101 31.27 10.38 27.81
N THR A 102 30.86 11.49 27.17
CA THR A 102 31.44 12.83 27.43
C THR A 102 31.22 13.24 28.88
N ARG A 103 30.02 13.04 29.43
CA ARG A 103 29.73 13.33 30.84
C ARG A 103 30.57 12.48 31.79
N GLN A 104 30.77 11.20 31.50
CA GLN A 104 31.66 10.33 32.29
C GLN A 104 33.11 10.80 32.22
N SER A 105 33.63 11.14 31.03
CA SER A 105 34.98 11.68 30.85
C SER A 105 35.19 13.00 31.60
N LEU A 106 34.22 13.90 31.53
CA LEU A 106 34.20 15.15 32.32
C LEU A 106 34.14 14.86 33.81
N SER A 107 33.35 13.87 34.24
CA SER A 107 33.25 13.48 35.65
C SER A 107 34.57 12.89 36.17
N THR A 108 35.25 12.03 35.40
CA THR A 108 36.57 11.50 35.77
C THR A 108 37.64 12.58 35.79
N THR A 109 37.59 13.53 34.85
CA THR A 109 38.53 14.66 34.81
C THR A 109 38.29 15.62 35.98
N ALA A 110 37.03 15.92 36.29
CA ALA A 110 36.66 16.72 37.44
C ALA A 110 37.06 16.04 38.76
N LEU A 111 36.89 14.72 38.87
CA LEU A 111 37.34 13.95 40.03
C LEU A 111 38.87 13.94 40.17
N SER A 112 39.62 13.76 39.07
CA SER A 112 41.09 13.82 39.12
C SER A 112 41.59 15.22 39.46
N LEU A 113 40.91 16.26 38.96
CA LEU A 113 41.22 17.65 39.29
C LEU A 113 40.91 17.96 40.76
N ALA A 114 39.77 17.50 41.28
CA ALA A 114 39.43 17.63 42.70
C ALA A 114 40.46 16.91 43.58
N SER A 115 40.83 15.67 43.24
CA SER A 115 41.87 14.92 43.97
C SER A 115 43.24 15.60 43.89
N SER A 116 43.58 16.24 42.77
CA SER A 116 44.84 17.00 42.62
C SER A 116 44.80 18.28 43.44
N ALA A 117 43.67 18.98 43.48
CA ALA A 117 43.46 20.17 44.30
C ALA A 117 43.54 19.85 45.80
N ASP A 118 42.93 18.74 46.24
CA ASP A 118 43.00 18.29 47.64
C ASP A 118 44.44 17.93 48.06
N GLN A 119 45.23 17.29 47.19
CA GLN A 119 46.65 17.00 47.46
C GLN A 119 47.53 18.26 47.49
N ALA A 120 47.25 19.24 46.62
CA ALA A 120 47.98 20.51 46.61
C ALA A 120 47.78 21.30 47.92
N VAL A 121 46.57 21.28 48.50
CA VAL A 121 46.31 21.89 49.81
C VAL A 121 47.09 21.19 50.93
N LEU A 122 47.17 19.85 50.91
CA LEU A 122 47.97 19.09 51.88
C LEU A 122 49.48 19.34 51.77
N SER A 123 49.99 19.64 50.58
CA SER A 123 51.39 20.06 50.37
C SER A 123 51.70 21.44 50.98
N PHE A 124 50.71 22.34 51.08
CA PHE A 124 50.90 23.67 51.68
C PHE A 124 50.84 23.64 53.22
N LEU A 125 50.25 22.59 53.80
CA LEU A 125 50.08 22.44 55.25
C LEU A 125 51.15 21.53 55.91
N ARG A 126 52.15 21.08 55.15
CA ARG A 126 53.32 20.33 55.64
C ARG A 126 54.57 21.19 55.59
#